data_AF-A0A926XDK6-F1
#
_entry.id   AF-A0A926XDK6-F1
#
_cell.length_a   1.000
_cell.length_b   1.000
_cell.length_c   1.000
_cell.angle_alpha   90.00
_cell.angle_beta   90.00
_cell.angle_gamma   90.00
#
_symmetry.space_group_name_H-M   'P 1'
#
loop_
_entity.id
_entity.type
_entity.pdbx_description
1 polymer ?
#
loop_
_entity_poly.entity_id
_entity_poly.type
_entity_poly.pdbx_seq_one_letter_code
_entity_poly.pdbx_strand_id
1 'polypeptide(L)'
;MRYLLLIFVSSLLSLVSGQAIAQAESQRLGVSRQIPSSSASDQSFWPQAQRLVQTQINLINRIERASASPEPYPAFAAEGQILLHQGEVDRFLKSQYPNPALLCTRTNGVTPAGSNLTLEQAQVYCALYASTQQLLPLRPVLERRQSILAPTRGNPLAIGQPSILTVPPQRLAVPVPRFPAPEPPVVGVAAKTPISGYQPPIQPAIAPSQQTVTTLQTAKKFLGQAVAAFPPSARFTDIAETYQLNERNSYALYRQEPSLYSEFLSQPNTGIARVLPSEAYRQQLNPLGNRLSPSVAERFPFPALLQGVGGGSDEESTPSSVRVGPGDEFTPRFAVRMEGSNFEIAQQGLDYGFMVDLGEVPLENLDPTLKKVRALSPQTRQFFLNYRPPNQLASIQVDRQRFITGKLGQVAFSEPVQQTRAIASSIDRLSPNAPAMLNHTYLMRLVQFQVPEVVQTGGTVSREQRRYLDQILELPSSDVLVAFRPVSRRADGSYTVLWQVLTQFPDPQIEDVEKYIKLQ
;
A
#
# COMPACT_ATOMS: atom_id res chain seq x y z
N MET A 1 17.78 -46.02 -0.49
CA MET A 1 18.98 -46.84 -0.22
C MET A 1 19.99 -46.50 -1.30
N ARG A 2 21.24 -46.09 -1.07
CA ARG A 2 22.08 -46.04 0.13
C ARG A 2 23.35 -45.25 -0.25
N TYR A 3 23.58 -44.16 0.49
CA TYR A 3 24.88 -43.54 0.87
C TYR A 3 25.66 -42.72 -0.17
N LEU A 4 25.89 -41.39 -0.04
CA LEU A 4 26.47 -40.52 1.03
C LEU A 4 27.96 -40.79 1.35
N LEU A 5 28.83 -39.84 0.92
CA LEU A 5 30.10 -39.32 1.49
C LEU A 5 30.90 -38.73 0.29
N LEU A 6 31.02 -37.42 -0.01
CA LEU A 6 31.63 -36.29 0.73
C LEU A 6 32.94 -36.72 1.43
N ILE A 7 34.11 -36.11 1.16
CA ILE A 7 34.57 -34.90 1.87
C ILE A 7 35.98 -34.46 1.35
N PHE A 8 36.11 -33.15 1.12
CA PHE A 8 37.29 -32.25 1.33
C PHE A 8 38.61 -32.50 0.58
N VAL A 9 39.00 -31.57 -0.31
CA VAL A 9 40.25 -30.77 -0.28
C VAL A 9 40.13 -29.65 -1.33
N SER A 10 39.95 -28.37 -0.94
CA SER A 10 40.44 -27.21 -1.71
C SER A 10 40.16 -25.89 -0.97
N SER A 11 40.89 -25.65 0.13
CA SER A 11 41.06 -24.32 0.72
C SER A 11 42.53 -24.21 1.15
N LEU A 12 43.11 -23.03 0.99
CA LEU A 12 44.51 -22.62 1.21
C LEU A 12 45.47 -22.80 0.02
N LEU A 13 45.69 -21.73 -0.75
CA LEU A 13 47.01 -21.25 -1.22
C LEU A 13 46.82 -20.10 -2.21
N SER A 14 46.97 -18.85 -1.74
CA SER A 14 47.66 -17.76 -2.48
C SER A 14 47.42 -16.41 -1.77
N LEU A 15 48.21 -16.17 -0.73
CA LEU A 15 48.59 -14.84 -0.25
C LEU A 15 50.12 -14.79 -0.35
N VAL A 16 50.65 -13.61 -0.69
CA VAL A 16 52.08 -13.20 -0.73
C VAL A 16 52.79 -13.32 -2.09
N SER A 17 52.77 -12.22 -2.85
CA SER A 17 53.89 -11.65 -3.65
C SER A 17 53.31 -10.55 -4.56
N GLY A 18 53.79 -9.31 -4.66
CA GLY A 18 54.93 -8.65 -4.04
C GLY A 18 54.78 -7.13 -4.16
N GLN A 19 55.44 -6.43 -3.22
CA GLN A 19 55.81 -5.03 -3.39
C GLN A 19 57.02 -4.93 -4.33
N ALA A 20 57.26 -3.70 -4.80
CA ALA A 20 58.41 -3.24 -5.61
C ALA A 20 58.19 -3.22 -7.13
N ILE A 21 57.54 -2.16 -7.63
CA ILE A 21 58.14 -1.30 -8.66
C ILE A 21 57.81 0.15 -8.27
N ALA A 22 58.71 0.76 -7.51
CA ALA A 22 58.86 2.21 -7.42
C ALA A 22 60.25 2.53 -7.97
N GLN A 23 60.36 3.67 -8.67
CA GLN A 23 61.56 4.26 -9.27
C GLN A 23 61.94 3.75 -10.68
N ALA A 24 61.38 4.41 -11.69
CA ALA A 24 62.19 5.18 -12.63
C ALA A 24 61.30 6.22 -13.31
N GLU A 25 61.92 7.33 -13.71
CA GLU A 25 61.38 8.39 -14.58
C GLU A 25 60.77 9.63 -13.89
N SER A 26 61.62 10.29 -13.10
CA SER A 26 61.66 11.75 -13.10
C SER A 26 62.56 12.22 -14.26
N GLN A 27 61.98 12.89 -15.26
CA GLN A 27 62.44 14.18 -15.80
C GLN A 27 61.67 14.53 -17.09
N ARG A 28 61.35 15.83 -17.21
CA ARG A 28 60.79 16.55 -18.37
C ARG A 28 59.27 16.52 -18.52
N LEU A 29 58.61 17.51 -17.93
CA LEU A 29 58.28 18.76 -18.63
C LEU A 29 57.59 19.70 -17.64
N GLY A 30 58.25 20.82 -17.34
CA GLY A 30 57.66 21.91 -16.60
C GLY A 30 56.56 22.56 -17.43
N VAL A 31 55.32 22.44 -16.96
CA VAL A 31 54.27 23.41 -17.25
C VAL A 31 53.69 23.79 -15.90
N SER A 32 54.06 24.98 -15.45
CA SER A 32 53.43 25.68 -14.33
C SER A 32 51.93 25.82 -14.63
N ARG A 33 51.14 24.91 -14.08
CA ARG A 33 49.70 25.09 -13.94
C ARG A 33 49.45 25.36 -12.47
N GLN A 34 49.29 26.63 -12.14
CA GLN A 34 48.81 27.09 -10.85
C GLN A 34 47.49 26.37 -10.55
N ILE A 35 47.57 25.35 -9.71
CA ILE A 35 46.41 24.80 -9.01
C ILE A 35 46.00 25.89 -8.01
N PRO A 36 44.76 26.40 -8.04
CA PRO A 36 44.28 27.25 -6.96
C PRO A 36 44.38 26.43 -5.68
N SER A 37 45.19 26.91 -4.74
CA SER A 37 45.37 26.32 -3.42
C SER A 37 44.02 26.27 -2.68
N SER A 38 43.30 25.15 -2.82
CA SER A 38 42.18 24.80 -1.96
C SER A 38 42.74 24.55 -0.56
N SER A 39 42.33 25.35 0.41
CA SER A 39 42.72 25.19 1.81
C SER A 39 42.31 23.80 2.32
N ALA A 40 43.14 23.22 3.19
CA ALA A 40 42.93 21.89 3.79
C ALA A 40 41.56 21.71 4.51
N SER A 41 40.82 22.80 4.77
CA SER A 41 39.45 22.77 5.30
C SER A 41 38.41 22.21 4.32
N ASP A 42 38.60 22.40 3.00
CA ASP A 42 37.62 22.00 1.97
C ASP A 42 37.52 20.48 1.80
N GLN A 43 38.61 19.74 2.03
CA GLN A 43 38.64 18.29 1.86
C GLN A 43 37.92 17.53 2.99
N SER A 44 37.84 18.10 4.20
CA SER A 44 37.21 17.45 5.36
C SER A 44 35.74 17.82 5.55
N PHE A 45 35.31 19.01 5.11
CA PHE A 45 33.95 19.50 5.36
C PHE A 45 32.90 18.64 4.66
N TRP A 46 33.01 18.48 3.34
CA TRP A 46 31.97 17.85 2.53
C TRP A 46 31.67 16.38 2.88
N PRO A 47 32.67 15.49 3.08
CA PRO A 47 32.40 14.11 3.46
C PRO A 47 31.73 13.99 4.83
N GLN A 48 32.14 14.82 5.79
CA GLN A 48 31.57 14.81 7.14
C GLN A 48 30.15 15.39 7.15
N ALA A 49 29.92 16.50 6.46
CA ALA A 49 28.61 17.12 6.30
C ALA A 49 27.63 16.16 5.58
N GLN A 50 28.07 15.50 4.49
CA GLN A 50 27.24 14.54 3.76
C GLN A 50 26.80 13.38 4.66
N ARG A 51 27.73 12.83 5.46
CA ARG A 51 27.42 11.78 6.43
C ARG A 51 26.38 12.25 7.46
N LEU A 52 26.55 13.45 8.03
CA LEU A 52 25.63 13.97 9.04
C LEU A 52 24.24 14.25 8.46
N VAL A 53 24.16 14.84 7.26
CA VAL A 53 22.88 15.06 6.57
C VAL A 53 22.19 13.73 6.26
N GLN A 54 22.93 12.73 5.78
CA GLN A 54 22.38 11.40 5.53
C GLN A 54 21.87 10.72 6.82
N THR A 55 22.61 10.80 7.92
CA THR A 55 22.16 10.31 9.24
C THR A 55 20.90 11.04 9.69
N GLN A 56 20.80 12.35 9.45
CA GLN A 56 19.63 13.14 9.84
C GLN A 56 18.38 12.80 9.02
N ILE A 57 18.52 12.58 7.71
CA ILE A 57 17.44 12.06 6.85
C ILE A 57 16.93 10.72 7.42
N ASN A 58 17.86 9.81 7.73
CA ASN A 58 17.52 8.50 8.29
C ASN A 58 16.84 8.61 9.67
N LEU A 59 17.28 9.55 10.51
CA LEU A 59 16.70 9.79 11.83
C LEU A 59 15.27 10.33 11.73
N ILE A 60 15.02 11.31 10.86
CA ILE A 60 13.67 11.84 10.62
C ILE A 60 12.71 10.71 10.21
N ASN A 61 13.12 9.87 9.26
CA ASN A 61 12.32 8.72 8.81
C ASN A 61 12.07 7.67 9.90
N ARG A 62 12.96 7.56 10.89
CA ARG A 62 12.78 6.69 12.06
C ARG A 62 11.81 7.30 13.05
N ILE A 63 11.90 8.59 13.33
CA ILE A 63 10.99 9.31 14.23
C ILE A 63 9.56 9.27 13.67
N GLU A 64 9.40 9.51 12.36
CA GLU A 64 8.10 9.44 11.69
C GLU A 64 7.45 8.05 11.86
N ARG A 65 8.19 6.98 11.56
CA ARG A 65 7.71 5.61 11.76
C ARG A 65 7.41 5.29 13.23
N ALA A 66 8.28 5.70 14.15
CA ALA A 66 8.09 5.49 15.58
C ALA A 66 6.83 6.21 16.12
N SER A 67 6.52 7.38 15.57
CA SER A 67 5.34 8.18 15.97
C SER A 67 4.01 7.56 15.55
N ALA A 68 4.01 6.67 14.54
CA ALA A 68 2.84 5.91 14.08
C ALA A 68 2.85 4.43 14.51
N SER A 69 3.97 3.91 15.02
CA SER A 69 4.10 2.51 15.43
C SER A 69 3.48 2.24 16.80
N PRO A 70 2.75 1.13 16.99
CA PRO A 70 2.26 0.72 18.30
C PRO A 70 3.31 0.06 19.19
N GLU A 71 4.52 -0.19 18.67
CA GLU A 71 5.60 -0.79 19.45
C GLU A 71 6.38 0.28 20.24
N PRO A 72 6.82 -0.03 21.47
CA PRO A 72 7.58 0.92 22.28
C PRO A 72 9.05 1.06 21.82
N TYR A 73 9.65 -0.01 21.29
CA TYR A 73 11.08 -0.03 20.93
C TYR A 73 11.47 0.99 19.85
N PRO A 74 10.71 1.19 18.76
CA PRO A 74 11.01 2.25 17.78
C PRO A 74 11.07 3.65 18.39
N ALA A 75 10.18 3.97 19.34
CA ALA A 75 10.18 5.26 20.02
C ALA A 75 11.41 5.45 20.91
N PHE A 76 11.80 4.41 21.65
CA PHE A 76 13.03 4.38 22.44
C PHE A 76 14.28 4.58 21.58
N ALA A 77 14.39 3.81 20.49
CA ALA A 77 15.52 3.89 19.58
C ALA A 77 15.62 5.27 18.92
N ALA A 78 14.50 5.86 18.50
CA ALA A 78 14.47 7.19 17.88
C ALA A 78 14.91 8.29 18.87
N GLU A 79 14.46 8.22 20.12
CA GLU A 79 14.85 9.19 21.14
C GLU A 79 16.36 9.18 21.43
N GLY A 80 16.94 8.00 21.65
CA GLY A 80 18.38 7.86 21.88
C GLY A 80 19.21 8.34 20.69
N GLN A 81 18.73 8.11 19.46
CA GLN A 81 19.41 8.58 18.26
C GLN A 81 19.35 10.10 18.08
N ILE A 82 18.30 10.79 18.52
CA ILE A 82 18.29 12.27 18.54
C ILE A 82 19.44 12.80 19.40
N LEU A 83 19.63 12.23 20.59
CA LEU A 83 20.68 12.67 21.51
C LEU A 83 22.08 12.44 20.93
N LEU A 84 22.34 11.22 20.41
CA LEU A 84 23.64 10.88 19.83
C LEU A 84 23.95 11.75 18.59
N HIS A 85 22.96 11.90 17.70
CA HIS A 85 23.10 12.70 16.48
C HIS A 85 23.30 14.19 16.78
N GLN A 86 22.59 14.74 17.78
CA GLN A 86 22.82 16.10 18.25
C GLN A 86 24.29 16.30 18.67
N GLY A 87 24.85 15.38 19.46
CA GLY A 87 26.25 15.47 19.89
C GLY A 87 27.25 15.34 18.74
N GLU A 88 26.94 14.60 17.68
CA GLU A 88 27.77 14.54 16.46
C GLU A 88 27.71 15.84 15.66
N VAL A 89 26.50 16.39 15.45
CA VAL A 89 26.30 17.66 14.76
C VAL A 89 26.95 18.80 15.53
N ASP A 90 26.75 18.91 16.84
CA ASP A 90 27.33 19.99 17.66
C ASP A 90 28.86 20.00 17.61
N ARG A 91 29.51 18.82 17.62
CA ARG A 91 30.97 18.70 17.48
C ARG A 91 31.45 19.15 16.10
N PHE A 92 30.74 18.76 15.05
CA PHE A 92 31.05 19.20 13.69
C PHE A 92 30.86 20.71 13.53
N LEU A 93 29.73 21.26 13.99
CA LEU A 93 29.47 22.68 13.87
C LEU A 93 30.52 23.50 14.63
N LYS A 94 30.83 23.12 15.88
CA LYS A 94 31.87 23.80 16.69
C LYS A 94 33.28 23.69 16.11
N SER A 95 33.59 22.64 15.35
CA SER A 95 34.90 22.51 14.70
C SER A 95 35.07 23.47 13.53
N GLN A 96 33.97 23.88 12.88
CA GLN A 96 33.99 24.89 11.81
C GLN A 96 33.86 26.31 12.35
N TYR A 97 32.94 26.53 13.30
CA TYR A 97 32.71 27.84 13.92
C TYR A 97 32.22 27.69 15.37
N PRO A 98 32.89 28.32 16.36
CA PRO A 98 32.58 28.11 17.78
C PRO A 98 31.14 28.43 18.21
N ASN A 99 30.45 29.35 17.52
CA ASN A 99 29.09 29.76 17.86
C ASN A 99 28.12 29.64 16.67
N PRO A 100 27.48 28.46 16.46
CA PRO A 100 26.59 28.22 15.33
C PRO A 100 25.39 29.15 15.25
N ALA A 101 24.85 29.59 16.40
CA ALA A 101 23.70 30.48 16.45
C ALA A 101 23.99 31.84 15.80
N LEU A 102 25.19 32.40 16.04
CA LEU A 102 25.59 33.69 15.47
C LEU A 102 25.83 33.63 13.96
N LEU A 103 26.33 32.50 13.45
CA LEU A 103 26.57 32.31 12.02
C LEU A 103 25.25 32.17 11.24
N CYS A 104 24.21 31.59 11.87
CA CYS A 104 22.95 31.26 11.20
C CYS A 104 21.80 32.23 11.45
N THR A 105 22.01 33.28 12.27
CA THR A 105 21.08 34.40 12.40
C THR A 105 21.14 35.29 11.15
N ARG A 106 20.18 35.10 10.23
CA ARG A 106 19.89 35.89 9.00
C ARG A 106 21.04 36.80 8.54
N THR A 107 22.04 36.21 7.91
CA THR A 107 22.87 36.94 6.96
C THR A 107 22.34 36.63 5.55
N ASN A 108 21.93 37.69 4.85
CA ASN A 108 21.45 37.65 3.47
C ASN A 108 22.60 37.27 2.51
N GLY A 109 23.02 36.01 2.52
CA GLY A 109 24.05 35.49 1.60
C GLY A 109 25.46 36.02 1.83
N VAL A 110 25.75 36.62 2.99
CA VAL A 110 27.10 37.09 3.36
C VAL A 110 27.64 36.22 4.49
N THR A 111 28.72 35.49 4.24
CA THR A 111 29.46 34.77 5.28
C THR A 111 30.06 35.78 6.25
N PRO A 112 29.76 35.72 7.56
CA PRO A 112 30.29 36.70 8.51
C PRO A 112 31.82 36.65 8.55
N ALA A 113 32.42 37.82 8.76
CA ALA A 113 33.86 37.99 8.87
C ALA A 113 34.42 37.07 9.96
N GLY A 114 35.36 36.18 9.57
CA GLY A 114 35.97 35.21 10.48
C GLY A 114 35.51 33.75 10.28
N SER A 115 34.60 33.46 9.35
CA SER A 115 34.30 32.09 8.92
C SER A 115 35.12 31.70 7.68
N ASN A 116 35.79 30.55 7.73
CA ASN A 116 36.53 29.98 6.58
C ASN A 116 35.61 29.14 5.65
N LEU A 117 34.29 29.39 5.69
CA LEU A 117 33.29 28.61 4.97
C LEU A 117 32.88 29.31 3.67
N THR A 118 32.70 28.56 2.58
CA THR A 118 32.07 29.08 1.37
C THR A 118 30.57 29.34 1.61
N LEU A 119 29.91 30.03 0.68
CA LEU A 119 28.48 30.31 0.76
C LEU A 119 27.65 29.01 0.83
N GLU A 120 27.99 28.03 0.00
CA GLU A 120 27.33 26.72 -0.06
C GLU A 120 27.58 25.93 1.23
N GLN A 121 28.82 25.95 1.74
CA GLN A 121 29.16 25.33 3.02
C GLN A 121 28.39 25.96 4.18
N ALA A 122 28.27 27.30 4.19
CA ALA A 122 27.49 28.02 5.19
C ALA A 122 25.99 27.67 5.12
N GLN A 123 25.44 27.50 3.91
CA GLN A 123 24.06 27.04 3.72
C GLN A 123 23.83 25.65 4.30
N VAL A 124 24.70 24.69 3.99
CA VAL A 124 24.63 23.32 4.55
C VAL A 124 24.80 23.34 6.06
N TYR A 125 25.78 24.09 6.56
CA TYR A 125 26.05 24.27 7.99
C TYR A 125 24.80 24.77 8.73
N CYS A 126 24.17 25.84 8.22
CA CYS A 126 23.02 26.44 8.87
C CYS A 126 21.75 25.63 8.73
N ALA A 127 21.56 24.96 7.59
CA ALA A 127 20.45 24.03 7.42
C ALA A 127 20.56 22.82 8.35
N LEU A 128 21.77 22.28 8.55
CA LEU A 128 22.03 21.19 9.50
C LEU A 128 21.72 21.66 10.93
N TYR A 129 22.27 22.81 11.34
CA TYR A 129 21.99 23.40 12.66
C TYR A 129 20.49 23.61 12.90
N ALA A 130 19.81 24.30 11.98
CA ALA A 130 18.39 24.59 12.09
C ALA A 130 17.55 23.31 12.17
N SER A 131 17.81 22.34 11.30
CA SER A 131 17.10 21.07 11.29
C SER A 131 17.34 20.28 12.59
N THR A 132 18.55 20.26 13.14
CA THR A 132 18.83 19.57 14.41
C THR A 132 18.11 20.23 15.58
N GLN A 133 18.07 21.57 15.63
CA GLN A 133 17.33 22.31 16.66
C GLN A 133 15.82 22.01 16.60
N GLN A 134 15.25 21.77 15.41
CA GLN A 134 13.85 21.36 15.28
C GLN A 134 13.60 19.94 15.82
N LEU A 135 14.57 19.03 15.84
CA LEU A 135 14.34 17.65 16.31
C LEU A 135 14.37 17.52 17.84
N LEU A 136 15.04 18.44 18.55
CA LEU A 136 15.18 18.35 20.01
C LEU A 136 13.85 18.36 20.78
N PRO A 137 12.86 19.20 20.44
CA PRO A 137 11.55 19.21 21.08
C PRO A 137 10.77 17.89 20.94
N LEU A 138 11.16 17.00 20.01
CA LEU A 138 10.50 15.71 19.83
C LEU A 138 10.90 14.67 20.87
N ARG A 139 12.01 14.86 21.59
CA ARG A 139 12.46 13.94 22.65
C ARG A 139 11.40 13.72 23.74
N PRO A 140 10.88 14.76 24.44
CA PRO A 140 9.85 14.55 25.46
C PRO A 140 8.54 13.98 24.89
N VAL A 141 8.26 14.19 23.59
CA VAL A 141 7.09 13.60 22.92
C VAL A 141 7.28 12.09 22.74
N LEU A 142 8.47 11.66 22.31
CA LEU A 142 8.81 10.25 22.17
C LEU A 142 8.90 9.53 23.52
N GLU A 143 9.46 10.17 24.54
CA GLU A 143 9.53 9.65 25.92
C GLU A 143 8.13 9.43 26.50
N ARG A 144 7.24 10.44 26.40
CA ARG A 144 5.84 10.31 26.82
C ARG A 144 5.13 9.19 26.06
N ARG A 145 5.43 9.02 24.77
CA ARG A 145 4.85 7.93 23.98
C ARG A 145 5.33 6.57 24.46
N GLN A 146 6.62 6.42 24.79
CA GLN A 146 7.15 5.18 25.34
C GLN A 146 6.44 4.80 26.64
N SER A 147 6.22 5.75 27.55
CA SER A 147 5.54 5.46 28.82
C SER A 147 4.07 5.06 28.64
N ILE A 148 3.42 5.53 27.58
CA ILE A 148 2.05 5.13 27.20
C ILE A 148 2.05 3.71 26.57
N LEU A 149 3.00 3.42 25.66
CA LEU A 149 3.04 2.14 24.92
C LEU A 149 3.65 0.98 25.72
N ALA A 150 4.58 1.28 26.61
CA ALA A 150 5.17 0.36 27.57
C ALA A 150 4.92 0.91 28.97
N PRO A 151 3.69 0.76 29.51
CA PRO A 151 3.45 1.08 30.92
C PRO A 151 4.37 0.20 31.74
N THR A 152 5.48 0.76 32.20
CA THR A 152 6.44 0.07 33.06
C THR A 152 5.71 -0.42 34.31
N ARG A 153 5.57 -1.75 34.44
CA ARG A 153 5.82 -2.38 35.74
C ARG A 153 7.18 -1.86 36.22
N GLY A 154 7.25 -1.48 37.50
CA GLY A 154 8.27 -0.64 38.09
C GLY A 154 9.72 -0.87 37.64
N ASN A 155 10.44 0.24 37.53
CA ASN A 155 11.90 0.36 37.45
C ASN A 155 12.65 -0.73 38.26
N PRO A 156 13.54 -1.55 37.63
CA PRO A 156 14.46 -2.41 38.36
C PRO A 156 15.78 -1.70 38.70
N LEU A 157 15.72 -0.43 39.09
CA LEU A 157 16.86 0.30 39.70
C LEU A 157 16.51 0.90 41.08
N ALA A 158 15.35 0.57 41.65
CA ALA A 158 15.12 0.76 43.07
C ALA A 158 15.84 -0.35 43.83
N ILE A 159 17.04 -0.03 44.31
CA ILE A 159 17.83 -0.84 45.23
C ILE A 159 16.99 -1.13 46.47
N GLY A 160 16.74 -2.42 46.73
CA GLY A 160 16.34 -2.95 48.03
C GLY A 160 14.84 -3.15 48.23
N GLN A 161 14.32 -4.32 47.86
CA GLN A 161 13.51 -5.20 48.73
C GLN A 161 13.15 -6.50 47.99
N PRO A 162 13.14 -7.67 48.67
CA PRO A 162 12.84 -8.93 48.04
C PRO A 162 11.31 -9.13 48.01
N SER A 163 10.69 -8.93 46.85
CA SER A 163 9.33 -9.42 46.64
C SER A 163 9.35 -10.62 45.70
N ILE A 164 9.35 -11.77 46.36
CA ILE A 164 8.78 -13.01 45.85
C ILE A 164 7.40 -12.67 45.28
N LEU A 165 7.11 -13.06 44.03
CA LEU A 165 5.82 -13.57 43.55
C LEU A 165 5.79 -13.60 42.01
N THR A 166 5.91 -14.81 41.50
CA THR A 166 5.09 -15.38 40.42
C THR A 166 4.77 -14.47 39.24
N VAL A 167 5.60 -14.59 38.21
CA VAL A 167 5.26 -14.22 36.82
C VAL A 167 3.96 -14.94 36.44
N PRO A 168 2.82 -14.25 36.15
CA PRO A 168 1.86 -14.87 35.27
C PRO A 168 2.56 -14.94 33.90
N PRO A 169 2.62 -16.12 33.27
CA PRO A 169 3.30 -16.25 32.00
C PRO A 169 2.75 -15.20 31.03
N GLN A 170 3.65 -14.61 30.25
CA GLN A 170 3.27 -14.00 28.98
C GLN A 170 2.24 -14.95 28.36
N ARG A 171 1.00 -14.48 28.16
CA ARG A 171 0.13 -15.20 27.25
C ARG A 171 0.82 -15.08 25.90
N LEU A 172 1.68 -16.05 25.61
CA LEU A 172 2.00 -16.47 24.25
C LEU A 172 0.68 -16.33 23.53
N ALA A 173 0.64 -15.43 22.53
CA ALA A 173 -0.55 -15.18 21.74
C ALA A 173 -1.14 -16.56 21.43
N VAL A 174 -2.28 -16.86 22.06
CA VAL A 174 -2.94 -18.14 21.81
C VAL A 174 -3.12 -18.15 20.30
N PRO A 175 -2.57 -19.15 19.58
CA PRO A 175 -2.73 -19.20 18.15
C PRO A 175 -4.20 -18.99 17.88
N VAL A 176 -4.54 -17.96 17.09
CA VAL A 176 -5.92 -17.73 16.69
C VAL A 176 -6.42 -19.10 16.22
N PRO A 177 -7.46 -19.67 16.85
CA PRO A 177 -7.99 -20.95 16.43
C PRO A 177 -8.15 -20.89 14.91
N ARG A 178 -7.73 -21.92 14.18
CA ARG A 178 -7.98 -21.98 12.73
C ARG A 178 -9.49 -22.06 12.54
N PHE A 179 -10.12 -20.90 12.47
CA PHE A 179 -11.52 -20.79 12.16
C PHE A 179 -11.68 -21.19 10.68
N PRO A 180 -12.76 -21.89 10.34
CA PRO A 180 -13.14 -22.05 8.94
C PRO A 180 -13.24 -20.66 8.30
N ALA A 181 -13.01 -20.60 6.99
CA ALA A 181 -13.18 -19.36 6.25
C ALA A 181 -14.55 -18.75 6.60
N PRO A 182 -14.60 -17.46 7.01
CA PRO A 182 -15.85 -16.85 7.44
C PRO A 182 -16.85 -16.90 6.29
N GLU A 183 -18.09 -17.32 6.61
CA GLU A 183 -19.19 -17.21 5.66
C GLU A 183 -19.32 -15.75 5.21
N PRO A 184 -19.62 -15.49 3.92
CA PRO A 184 -19.81 -14.14 3.44
C PRO A 184 -20.93 -13.46 4.25
N PRO A 185 -20.76 -12.20 4.68
CA PRO A 185 -21.76 -11.51 5.50
C PRO A 185 -23.08 -11.36 4.73
N VAL A 186 -24.19 -11.53 5.46
CA VAL A 186 -25.56 -11.29 4.98
C VAL A 186 -25.88 -9.82 5.25
N VAL A 187 -26.12 -9.05 4.20
CA VAL A 187 -26.40 -7.60 4.28
C VAL A 187 -27.79 -7.38 4.86
N GLY A 188 -27.96 -6.37 5.72
CA GLY A 188 -29.23 -6.03 6.35
C GLY A 188 -29.60 -6.89 7.56
N VAL A 189 -28.73 -7.82 7.98
CA VAL A 189 -28.88 -8.59 9.22
C VAL A 189 -27.84 -8.13 10.23
N ALA A 190 -28.28 -7.94 11.48
CA ALA A 190 -27.36 -7.59 12.56
C ALA A 190 -26.23 -8.63 12.65
N ALA A 191 -24.99 -8.15 12.69
CA ALA A 191 -23.82 -9.02 12.77
C ALA A 191 -23.96 -10.02 13.93
N LYS A 192 -23.61 -11.29 13.68
CA LYS A 192 -23.59 -12.33 14.72
C LYS A 192 -22.77 -11.81 15.90
N THR A 193 -23.34 -11.89 17.10
CA THR A 193 -22.60 -11.52 18.30
C THR A 193 -21.37 -12.42 18.43
N PRO A 194 -20.22 -11.89 18.90
CA PRO A 194 -19.02 -12.69 19.09
C PRO A 194 -19.32 -13.93 19.94
N ILE A 195 -18.58 -15.02 19.71
CA ILE A 195 -18.62 -16.22 20.56
C ILE A 195 -18.58 -15.76 22.02
N SER A 196 -19.49 -16.29 22.85
CA SER A 196 -19.62 -15.89 24.26
C SER A 196 -18.26 -15.77 24.95
N GLY A 197 -17.91 -14.55 25.37
CA GLY A 197 -16.66 -14.25 26.09
C GLY A 197 -15.41 -13.99 25.23
N TYR A 198 -15.46 -14.15 23.90
CA TYR A 198 -14.35 -13.75 23.02
C TYR A 198 -14.41 -12.27 22.68
N GLN A 199 -13.49 -11.49 23.25
CA GLN A 199 -13.20 -10.14 22.79
C GLN A 199 -11.98 -10.22 21.85
N PRO A 200 -12.13 -9.96 20.54
CA PRO A 200 -10.98 -9.89 19.65
C PRO A 200 -10.03 -8.80 20.13
N PRO A 201 -8.70 -9.00 20.01
CA PRO A 201 -7.74 -7.96 20.37
C PRO A 201 -8.01 -6.73 19.50
N ILE A 202 -8.33 -5.60 20.14
CA ILE A 202 -8.54 -4.33 19.46
C ILE A 202 -7.16 -3.77 19.10
N GLN A 203 -6.89 -3.62 17.81
CA GLN A 203 -5.68 -2.96 17.33
C GLN A 203 -5.69 -1.48 17.76
N PRO A 204 -4.55 -0.95 18.24
CA PRO A 204 -4.46 0.44 18.64
C PRO A 204 -4.65 1.39 17.45
N ALA A 205 -5.38 2.48 17.65
CA ALA A 205 -5.60 3.52 16.65
C ALA A 205 -4.71 4.72 16.95
N ILE A 206 -3.50 4.74 16.38
CA ILE A 206 -2.48 5.71 16.77
C ILE A 206 -2.21 6.70 15.64
N ALA A 207 -2.49 7.98 15.89
CA ALA A 207 -2.09 9.07 15.02
C ALA A 207 -0.86 9.79 15.62
N PRO A 208 0.11 10.21 14.79
CA PRO A 208 1.14 11.14 15.24
C PRO A 208 0.49 12.47 15.64
N SER A 209 1.03 13.14 16.65
CA SER A 209 0.51 14.45 17.06
C SER A 209 0.78 15.51 15.98
N GLN A 210 -0.11 16.49 15.83
CA GLN A 210 0.06 17.54 14.84
C GLN A 210 1.39 18.29 15.02
N GLN A 211 1.81 18.51 16.27
CA GLN A 211 3.12 19.09 16.59
C GLN A 211 4.29 18.24 16.06
N THR A 212 4.21 16.91 16.16
CA THR A 212 5.25 16.02 15.62
C THR A 212 5.33 16.13 14.11
N VAL A 213 4.17 16.10 13.43
CA VAL A 213 4.07 16.20 11.98
C VAL A 213 4.67 17.51 11.47
N THR A 214 4.26 18.65 12.04
CA THR A 214 4.74 19.97 11.61
C THR A 214 6.24 20.15 11.88
N THR A 215 6.73 19.64 13.00
CA THR A 215 8.16 19.70 13.36
C THR A 215 9.01 18.87 12.39
N LEU A 216 8.59 17.65 12.07
CA LEU A 216 9.29 16.80 11.10
C LEU A 216 9.27 17.39 9.69
N GLN A 217 8.14 17.95 9.24
CA GLN A 217 8.04 18.64 7.94
C GLN A 217 8.99 19.85 7.87
N THR A 218 9.07 20.64 8.95
CA THR A 218 10.00 21.78 9.03
C THR A 218 11.46 21.31 8.98
N ALA A 219 11.80 20.25 9.73
CA ALA A 219 13.13 19.66 9.70
C ALA A 219 13.52 19.11 8.32
N LYS A 220 12.58 18.44 7.62
CA LYS A 220 12.74 17.99 6.22
C LYS A 220 12.98 19.16 5.26
N LYS A 221 12.25 20.26 5.40
CA LYS A 221 12.43 21.46 4.58
C LYS A 221 13.85 22.03 4.69
N PHE A 222 14.38 22.14 5.90
CA PHE A 222 15.76 22.58 6.11
C PHE A 222 16.76 21.60 5.48
N LEU A 223 16.58 20.29 5.63
CA LEU A 223 17.46 19.32 4.97
C LEU A 223 17.38 19.37 3.44
N GLY A 224 16.20 19.63 2.87
CA GLY A 224 16.05 19.83 1.43
C GLY A 224 16.90 21.00 0.92
N GLN A 225 16.97 22.10 1.69
CA GLN A 225 17.87 23.22 1.40
C GLN A 225 19.34 22.81 1.51
N ALA A 226 19.69 22.00 2.53
CA ALA A 226 21.06 21.48 2.66
C ALA A 226 21.45 20.63 1.44
N VAL A 227 20.62 19.64 1.07
CA VAL A 227 20.85 18.72 -0.05
C VAL A 227 21.05 19.48 -1.36
N ALA A 228 20.25 20.53 -1.61
CA ALA A 228 20.39 21.37 -2.81
C ALA A 228 21.71 22.16 -2.87
N ALA A 229 22.34 22.43 -1.73
CA ALA A 229 23.62 23.16 -1.64
C ALA A 229 24.86 22.25 -1.71
N PHE A 230 24.69 20.91 -1.74
CA PHE A 230 25.83 20.00 -1.95
C PHE A 230 26.30 20.00 -3.41
N PRO A 231 27.60 19.70 -3.66
CA PRO A 231 28.10 19.49 -5.01
C PRO A 231 27.35 18.32 -5.71
N PRO A 232 27.21 18.33 -7.05
CA PRO A 232 26.46 17.32 -7.80
C PRO A 232 26.95 15.87 -7.64
N SER A 233 28.19 15.68 -7.17
CA SER A 233 28.77 14.37 -6.87
C SER A 233 28.21 13.74 -5.59
N ALA A 234 27.61 14.53 -4.69
CA ALA A 234 27.01 14.03 -3.47
C ALA A 234 25.70 13.29 -3.78
N ARG A 235 25.53 12.11 -3.18
CA ARG A 235 24.31 11.32 -3.28
C ARG A 235 23.74 11.11 -1.89
N PHE A 236 22.43 11.29 -1.79
CA PHE A 236 21.65 11.01 -0.60
C PHE A 236 20.62 9.94 -0.93
N THR A 237 20.34 9.09 0.05
CA THR A 237 19.33 8.03 -0.07
C THR A 237 18.26 8.25 0.97
N ASP A 238 17.02 8.42 0.52
CA ASP A 238 15.88 8.41 1.41
C ASP A 238 15.35 6.97 1.54
N ILE A 239 15.47 6.42 2.75
CA ILE A 239 14.98 5.09 3.08
C ILE A 239 13.44 5.02 2.93
N ALA A 240 12.71 6.10 3.24
CA ALA A 240 11.26 6.14 3.08
C ALA A 240 10.84 6.04 1.62
N GLU A 241 11.52 6.76 0.72
CA GLU A 241 11.30 6.63 -0.73
C GLU A 241 11.61 5.21 -1.22
N THR A 242 12.68 4.61 -0.70
CA THR A 242 13.04 3.22 -1.04
C THR A 242 11.96 2.23 -0.59
N TYR A 243 11.40 2.40 0.61
CA TYR A 243 10.29 1.57 1.08
C TYR A 243 9.03 1.78 0.24
N GLN A 244 8.68 3.02 -0.10
CA GLN A 244 7.53 3.33 -0.95
C GLN A 244 7.71 2.72 -2.34
N LEU A 245 8.91 2.79 -2.92
CA LEU A 245 9.21 2.18 -4.21
C LEU A 245 9.10 0.66 -4.14
N ASN A 246 9.65 0.03 -3.09
CA ASN A 246 9.55 -1.42 -2.89
C ASN A 246 8.10 -1.86 -2.66
N GLU A 247 7.33 -1.09 -1.90
CA GLU A 247 5.92 -1.35 -1.67
C GLU A 247 5.11 -1.22 -2.97
N ARG A 248 5.34 -0.16 -3.75
CA ARG A 248 4.75 0.01 -5.07
C ARG A 248 5.14 -1.13 -6.02
N ASN A 249 6.41 -1.55 -6.02
CA ASN A 249 6.86 -2.70 -6.79
C ASN A 249 6.20 -4.02 -6.32
N SER A 250 5.80 -4.11 -5.05
CA SER A 250 5.15 -5.27 -4.46
C SER A 250 3.66 -5.35 -4.75
N TYR A 251 2.95 -4.23 -4.87
CA TYR A 251 1.49 -4.22 -5.03
C TYR A 251 0.96 -3.56 -6.31
N ALA A 252 1.71 -2.64 -6.91
CA ALA A 252 1.30 -1.93 -8.12
C ALA A 252 2.01 -2.48 -9.38
N LEU A 253 1.62 -1.92 -10.54
CA LEU A 253 2.32 -2.12 -11.80
C LEU A 253 3.73 -1.53 -11.75
N TYR A 254 4.67 -2.16 -12.46
CA TYR A 254 5.98 -1.57 -12.67
C TYR A 254 5.84 -0.38 -13.62
N ARG A 255 6.67 0.66 -13.43
CA ARG A 255 6.60 1.91 -14.22
C ARG A 255 6.66 1.68 -15.73
N GLN A 256 7.37 0.64 -16.18
CA GLN A 256 7.57 0.34 -17.60
C GLN A 256 6.46 -0.54 -18.21
N GLU A 257 5.64 -1.23 -17.40
CA GLU A 257 4.63 -2.16 -17.90
C GLU A 257 3.57 -1.50 -18.77
N PRO A 258 2.97 -0.34 -18.40
CA PRO A 258 1.97 0.31 -19.26
C PRO A 258 2.52 0.71 -20.63
N SER A 259 3.79 1.14 -20.70
CA SER A 259 4.42 1.56 -21.96
C SER A 259 4.49 0.44 -23.00
N LEU A 260 4.64 -0.82 -22.55
CA LEU A 260 4.68 -2.00 -23.42
C LEU A 260 3.36 -2.25 -24.15
N TYR A 261 2.24 -1.75 -23.60
CA TYR A 261 0.89 -1.97 -24.12
C TYR A 261 0.20 -0.67 -24.53
N SER A 262 0.98 0.38 -24.80
CA SER A 262 0.49 1.74 -25.09
C SER A 262 -0.53 1.80 -26.24
N GLU A 263 -0.34 1.00 -27.29
CA GLU A 263 -1.28 0.91 -28.41
C GLU A 263 -2.66 0.40 -27.96
N PHE A 264 -2.70 -0.70 -27.20
CA PHE A 264 -3.94 -1.24 -26.64
C PHE A 264 -4.59 -0.26 -25.66
N LEU A 265 -3.80 0.33 -24.76
CA LEU A 265 -4.26 1.26 -23.73
C LEU A 265 -4.72 2.62 -24.28
N SER A 266 -4.44 2.92 -25.55
CA SER A 266 -4.97 4.12 -26.22
C SER A 266 -6.43 3.97 -26.64
N GLN A 267 -6.96 2.75 -26.64
CA GLN A 267 -8.35 2.46 -27.00
C GLN A 267 -9.29 2.83 -25.85
N PRO A 268 -10.53 3.28 -26.13
CA PRO A 268 -11.49 3.60 -25.09
C PRO A 268 -11.85 2.36 -24.26
N ASN A 269 -12.17 2.58 -22.98
CA ASN A 269 -12.61 1.54 -22.05
C ASN A 269 -11.62 0.37 -21.89
N THR A 270 -10.34 0.61 -22.12
CA THR A 270 -9.27 -0.36 -21.88
C THR A 270 -8.44 0.03 -20.66
N GLY A 271 -7.76 -0.95 -20.09
CA GLY A 271 -6.80 -0.67 -19.03
C GLY A 271 -5.89 -1.85 -18.74
N ILE A 272 -4.99 -1.61 -17.78
CA ILE A 272 -4.02 -2.56 -17.28
C ILE A 272 -4.11 -2.61 -15.76
N ALA A 273 -4.01 -3.80 -15.20
CA ALA A 273 -4.12 -4.01 -13.76
C ALA A 273 -3.15 -5.08 -13.29
N ARG A 274 -2.74 -4.97 -12.03
CA ARG A 274 -2.10 -6.08 -11.32
C ARG A 274 -3.14 -6.80 -10.49
N VAL A 275 -3.28 -8.10 -10.71
CA VAL A 275 -4.14 -8.99 -9.94
C VAL A 275 -3.31 -9.64 -8.85
N LEU A 276 -3.58 -9.27 -7.60
CA LEU A 276 -2.83 -9.73 -6.43
C LEU A 276 -3.43 -11.00 -5.80
N PRO A 277 -2.61 -11.83 -5.12
CA PRO A 277 -3.08 -12.86 -4.20
C PRO A 277 -4.06 -12.31 -3.16
N SER A 278 -5.07 -13.11 -2.81
CA SER A 278 -6.07 -12.72 -1.81
C SER A 278 -5.44 -12.46 -0.45
N GLU A 279 -4.31 -13.09 -0.15
CA GLU A 279 -3.48 -12.84 1.03
C GLU A 279 -3.01 -11.40 1.14
N ALA A 280 -2.81 -10.69 0.02
CA ALA A 280 -2.41 -9.29 0.03
C ALA A 280 -3.53 -8.38 0.59
N TYR A 281 -4.80 -8.79 0.44
CA TYR A 281 -5.96 -8.05 0.92
C TYR A 281 -6.49 -8.53 2.28
N ARG A 282 -6.03 -9.69 2.75
CA ARG A 282 -6.38 -10.17 4.10
C ARG A 282 -5.66 -9.29 5.12
N GLN A 283 -6.43 -8.52 5.90
CA GLN A 283 -5.88 -7.84 7.08
C GLN A 283 -5.25 -8.92 7.97
N GLN A 284 -3.92 -8.90 8.08
CA GLN A 284 -3.25 -9.75 9.05
C GLN A 284 -3.78 -9.33 10.42
N LEU A 285 -4.40 -10.27 11.14
CA LEU A 285 -4.83 -10.11 12.53
C LEU A 285 -3.60 -10.07 13.45
N ASN A 286 -2.60 -9.25 13.12
CA ASN A 286 -1.47 -8.99 13.97
C ASN A 286 -1.96 -8.01 15.06
N PRO A 287 -1.92 -8.39 16.35
CA PRO A 287 -2.34 -7.50 17.43
C PRO A 287 -1.46 -6.24 17.55
N LEU A 288 -0.31 -6.22 16.88
CA LEU A 288 0.64 -5.09 16.84
C LEU A 288 0.44 -4.17 15.61
N GLY A 289 -0.67 -4.27 14.88
CA GLY A 289 -1.00 -3.36 13.78
C GLY A 289 -1.56 -2.02 14.28
N ASN A 290 -1.26 -0.92 13.60
CA ASN A 290 -1.95 0.36 13.83
C ASN A 290 -3.23 0.40 13.00
N ARG A 291 -4.40 0.51 13.63
CA ARG A 291 -5.70 0.57 12.95
C ARG A 291 -5.85 1.80 12.05
N LEU A 292 -5.13 2.88 12.32
CA LEU A 292 -5.13 4.08 11.47
C LEU A 292 -4.14 3.98 10.30
N SER A 293 -3.30 2.93 10.25
CA SER A 293 -2.46 2.71 9.08
C SER A 293 -3.31 2.11 7.96
N PRO A 294 -3.26 2.69 6.74
CA PRO A 294 -4.14 2.27 5.68
C PRO A 294 -3.81 0.85 5.22
N SER A 295 -4.84 0.04 5.01
CA SER A 295 -4.67 -1.32 4.52
C SER A 295 -4.08 -1.36 3.11
N VAL A 296 -3.63 -2.53 2.65
CA VAL A 296 -3.19 -2.69 1.25
C VAL A 296 -4.34 -2.38 0.29
N ALA A 297 -5.57 -2.77 0.63
CA ALA A 297 -6.76 -2.47 -0.17
C ALA A 297 -7.06 -0.96 -0.25
N GLU A 298 -6.77 -0.19 0.81
CA GLU A 298 -6.94 1.27 0.79
C GLU A 298 -5.85 1.99 0.00
N ARG A 299 -4.61 1.51 0.09
CA ARG A 299 -3.47 2.12 -0.64
C ARG A 299 -3.40 1.71 -2.10
N PHE A 300 -3.79 0.47 -2.40
CA PHE A 300 -3.77 -0.13 -3.73
C PHE A 300 -5.14 -0.77 -3.99
N PRO A 301 -6.19 0.06 -4.16
CA PRO A 301 -7.53 -0.45 -4.42
C PRO A 301 -7.61 -1.05 -5.83
N PHE A 302 -8.67 -1.82 -6.09
CA PHE A 302 -8.95 -2.32 -7.43
C PHE A 302 -9.10 -1.15 -8.43
N PRO A 303 -8.54 -1.27 -9.65
CA PRO A 303 -8.57 -0.20 -10.62
C PRO A 303 -9.98 0.06 -11.13
N ALA A 304 -10.30 1.32 -11.42
CA ALA A 304 -11.57 1.72 -12.02
C ALA A 304 -11.70 1.17 -13.46
N LEU A 305 -12.90 0.71 -13.81
CA LEU A 305 -13.22 0.17 -15.14
C LEU A 305 -13.69 1.25 -16.13
N LEU A 306 -14.37 2.26 -15.62
CA LEU A 306 -14.84 3.40 -16.38
C LEU A 306 -14.20 4.63 -15.76
N GLN A 307 -13.55 5.47 -16.57
CA GLN A 307 -13.12 6.77 -16.09
C GLN A 307 -14.35 7.69 -16.12
N GLY A 308 -14.74 8.22 -14.96
CA GLY A 308 -15.65 9.37 -14.91
C GLY A 308 -15.07 10.50 -15.76
N VAL A 309 -15.94 11.32 -16.35
CA VAL A 309 -15.56 12.48 -17.17
C VAL A 309 -14.82 13.48 -16.29
N GLY A 310 -13.51 13.30 -16.20
CA GLY A 310 -12.57 14.04 -15.34
C GLY A 310 -11.16 13.54 -15.63
N GLY A 311 -10.73 13.73 -16.88
CA GLY A 311 -9.46 13.23 -17.40
C GLY A 311 -8.23 13.80 -16.71
N GLY A 312 -7.12 13.05 -16.80
CA GLY A 312 -5.80 13.54 -16.43
C GLY A 312 -4.79 12.43 -16.25
N SER A 313 -4.01 12.20 -17.29
CA SER A 313 -2.66 11.64 -17.23
C SER A 313 -1.86 12.15 -16.01
N ASP A 314 -1.04 11.26 -15.44
CA ASP A 314 0.14 11.60 -14.66
C ASP A 314 -0.04 12.63 -13.53
N GLU A 315 -0.46 12.19 -12.34
CA GLU A 315 0.09 12.75 -11.10
C GLU A 315 -0.20 11.81 -9.93
N GLU A 316 0.88 11.31 -9.33
CA GLU A 316 1.04 11.13 -7.90
C GLU A 316 -0.24 10.97 -7.08
N SER A 317 -0.87 9.79 -7.17
CA SER A 317 -1.88 9.37 -6.21
C SER A 317 -1.20 9.16 -4.86
N THR A 318 -1.02 10.27 -4.14
CA THR A 318 -0.82 10.27 -2.70
C THR A 318 -1.91 9.41 -2.06
N PRO A 319 -1.61 8.63 -1.00
CA PRO A 319 -2.61 7.86 -0.28
C PRO A 319 -3.42 8.83 0.58
N SER A 320 -4.26 9.63 -0.07
CA SER A 320 -5.32 10.36 0.60
C SER A 320 -6.36 9.32 1.00
N SER A 321 -6.49 9.15 2.31
CA SER A 321 -7.54 8.39 2.97
C SER A 321 -8.85 8.52 2.19
N VAL A 322 -9.36 7.40 1.68
CA VAL A 322 -10.71 7.28 1.12
C VAL A 322 -11.69 7.50 2.27
N ARG A 323 -11.91 8.77 2.62
CA ARG A 323 -13.15 9.20 3.25
C ARG A 323 -14.12 9.32 2.10
N VAL A 324 -14.99 8.32 1.97
CA VAL A 324 -16.18 8.41 1.12
C VAL A 324 -16.98 9.59 1.63
N GLY A 325 -16.83 10.73 0.97
CA GLY A 325 -17.68 11.90 1.18
C GLY A 325 -18.98 11.69 0.40
N PRO A 326 -20.09 12.31 0.84
CA PRO A 326 -21.30 12.37 0.02
C PRO A 326 -20.99 13.26 -1.20
N GLY A 327 -20.78 12.64 -2.36
CA GLY A 327 -20.47 13.34 -3.62
C GLY A 327 -19.48 12.65 -4.56
N ASP A 328 -18.80 11.57 -4.13
CA ASP A 328 -17.94 10.80 -5.04
C ASP A 328 -18.79 9.97 -6.00
N GLU A 329 -18.64 10.22 -7.31
CA GLU A 329 -19.32 9.48 -8.38
C GLU A 329 -18.93 7.99 -8.31
N PHE A 330 -19.93 7.13 -8.15
CA PHE A 330 -19.71 5.69 -8.06
C PHE A 330 -19.03 5.17 -9.33
N THR A 331 -17.86 4.57 -9.14
CA THR A 331 -17.04 4.06 -10.25
C THR A 331 -16.85 2.56 -10.10
N PRO A 332 -17.31 1.73 -11.06
CA PRO A 332 -17.10 0.29 -11.01
C PRO A 332 -15.62 -0.05 -11.08
N ARG A 333 -15.20 -1.09 -10.35
CA ARG A 333 -13.80 -1.50 -10.20
C ARG A 333 -13.57 -2.92 -10.73
N PHE A 334 -12.40 -3.15 -11.30
CA PHE A 334 -11.93 -4.47 -11.72
C PHE A 334 -11.57 -5.32 -10.50
N ALA A 335 -12.59 -5.80 -9.81
CA ALA A 335 -12.50 -6.51 -8.53
C ALA A 335 -12.12 -7.98 -8.73
N VAL A 336 -10.96 -8.25 -9.35
CA VAL A 336 -10.43 -9.61 -9.54
C VAL A 336 -9.18 -9.79 -8.68
N ARG A 337 -9.09 -10.92 -7.98
CA ARG A 337 -7.94 -11.33 -7.17
C ARG A 337 -7.55 -12.78 -7.48
N MET A 338 -6.40 -13.21 -6.98
CA MET A 338 -5.97 -14.61 -7.05
C MET A 338 -6.36 -15.34 -5.76
N GLU A 339 -7.08 -16.46 -5.87
CA GLU A 339 -7.27 -17.42 -4.78
C GLU A 339 -6.62 -18.74 -5.20
N GLY A 340 -5.47 -19.07 -4.60
CA GLY A 340 -4.63 -20.18 -5.07
C GLY A 340 -4.18 -19.99 -6.51
N SER A 341 -4.60 -20.88 -7.41
CA SER A 341 -4.28 -20.86 -8.84
C SER A 341 -5.37 -20.26 -9.73
N ASN A 342 -6.44 -19.72 -9.14
CA ASN A 342 -7.61 -19.25 -9.87
C ASN A 342 -7.74 -17.74 -9.77
N PHE A 343 -8.19 -17.10 -10.85
CA PHE A 343 -8.83 -15.79 -10.77
C PHE A 343 -10.15 -15.95 -10.02
N GLU A 344 -10.41 -15.05 -9.08
CA GLU A 344 -11.64 -14.97 -8.30
C GLU A 344 -12.16 -13.53 -8.35
N ILE A 345 -13.47 -13.37 -8.56
CA ILE A 345 -14.15 -12.09 -8.37
C ILE A 345 -14.24 -11.81 -6.87
N ALA A 346 -13.68 -10.68 -6.43
CA ALA A 346 -13.76 -10.25 -5.04
C ALA A 346 -15.20 -9.81 -4.71
N GLN A 347 -15.88 -10.61 -3.90
CA GLN A 347 -17.27 -10.38 -3.53
C GLN A 347 -17.38 -9.65 -2.19
N GLN A 348 -17.36 -8.32 -2.23
CA GLN A 348 -17.52 -7.47 -1.05
C GLN A 348 -18.95 -6.94 -0.97
N GLY A 349 -19.56 -6.98 0.23
CA GLY A 349 -20.94 -6.54 0.42
C GLY A 349 -21.92 -7.30 -0.49
N LEU A 350 -22.58 -6.57 -1.40
CA LEU A 350 -23.51 -7.12 -2.39
C LEU A 350 -22.88 -7.41 -3.74
N ASP A 351 -21.58 -7.14 -3.92
CA ASP A 351 -20.91 -7.36 -5.21
C ASP A 351 -20.87 -8.86 -5.56
N TYR A 352 -21.15 -9.16 -6.82
CA TYR A 352 -21.03 -10.50 -7.37
C TYR A 352 -20.77 -10.46 -8.87
N GLY A 353 -20.52 -11.63 -9.44
CA GLY A 353 -20.32 -11.77 -10.86
C GLY A 353 -20.00 -13.20 -11.22
N PHE A 354 -19.77 -13.40 -12.51
CA PHE A 354 -19.40 -14.69 -13.07
C PHE A 354 -18.48 -14.47 -14.26
N MET A 355 -17.60 -15.43 -14.48
CA MET A 355 -16.67 -15.42 -15.60
C MET A 355 -16.62 -16.76 -16.31
N VAL A 356 -16.09 -16.74 -17.54
CA VAL A 356 -15.78 -17.92 -18.34
C VAL A 356 -14.45 -17.72 -19.07
N ASP A 357 -13.67 -18.79 -19.17
CA ASP A 357 -12.46 -18.82 -20.00
C ASP A 357 -12.85 -19.02 -21.47
N LEU A 358 -12.44 -18.09 -22.34
CA LEU A 358 -12.64 -18.15 -23.78
C LEU A 358 -11.44 -18.81 -24.50
N GLY A 359 -10.38 -19.14 -23.79
CA GLY A 359 -9.12 -19.63 -24.34
C GLY A 359 -8.29 -18.52 -24.96
N GLU A 360 -7.46 -18.86 -25.94
CA GLU A 360 -6.51 -17.94 -26.60
C GLU A 360 -7.19 -17.02 -27.63
N VAL A 361 -8.18 -16.23 -27.21
CA VAL A 361 -8.86 -15.23 -28.06
C VAL A 361 -8.29 -13.84 -27.78
N PRO A 362 -7.69 -13.12 -28.74
CA PRO A 362 -7.22 -11.75 -28.51
C PRO A 362 -8.35 -10.81 -28.06
N LEU A 363 -8.05 -9.82 -27.21
CA LEU A 363 -9.06 -8.88 -26.69
C LEU A 363 -9.66 -8.04 -27.82
N GLU A 364 -8.86 -7.69 -28.81
CA GLU A 364 -9.22 -6.89 -29.99
C GLU A 364 -10.25 -7.58 -30.90
N ASN A 365 -10.37 -8.90 -30.78
CA ASN A 365 -11.35 -9.70 -31.54
C ASN A 365 -12.71 -9.82 -30.84
N LEU A 366 -12.84 -9.28 -29.63
CA LEU A 366 -14.09 -9.30 -28.88
C LEU A 366 -14.95 -8.09 -29.25
N ASP A 367 -16.24 -8.35 -29.42
CA ASP A 367 -17.24 -7.33 -29.71
C ASP A 367 -18.37 -7.39 -28.68
N PRO A 368 -19.12 -6.29 -28.46
CA PRO A 368 -20.25 -6.25 -27.52
C PRO A 368 -21.30 -7.33 -27.79
N THR A 369 -21.42 -7.83 -29.02
CA THR A 369 -22.41 -8.86 -29.38
C THR A 369 -21.91 -10.30 -29.15
N LEU A 370 -20.59 -10.48 -28.94
CA LEU A 370 -19.93 -11.75 -28.74
C LEU A 370 -20.23 -12.80 -29.83
N LYS A 371 -20.64 -12.37 -31.03
CA LYS A 371 -21.10 -13.29 -32.09
C LYS A 371 -19.95 -14.06 -32.73
N LYS A 372 -18.75 -13.48 -32.72
CA LYS A 372 -17.55 -14.03 -33.38
C LYS A 372 -16.77 -15.01 -32.50
N VAL A 373 -17.13 -15.14 -31.22
CA VAL A 373 -16.41 -15.97 -30.25
C VAL A 373 -16.89 -17.42 -30.32
N ARG A 374 -16.15 -18.27 -31.03
CA ARG A 374 -16.50 -19.70 -31.21
C ARG A 374 -16.43 -20.52 -29.92
N ALA A 375 -15.59 -20.11 -28.97
CA ALA A 375 -15.45 -20.78 -27.68
C ALA A 375 -16.70 -20.63 -26.79
N LEU A 376 -17.55 -19.63 -27.08
CA LEU A 376 -18.73 -19.33 -26.28
C LEU A 376 -19.97 -20.03 -26.86
N SER A 377 -20.63 -20.85 -26.06
CA SER A 377 -21.88 -21.49 -26.50
C SER A 377 -22.97 -20.41 -26.72
N PRO A 378 -23.93 -20.61 -27.64
CA PRO A 378 -25.03 -19.66 -27.85
C PRO A 378 -25.83 -19.37 -26.57
N GLN A 379 -25.98 -20.37 -25.70
CA GLN A 379 -26.69 -20.26 -24.42
C GLN A 379 -25.91 -19.42 -23.42
N THR A 380 -24.61 -19.68 -23.25
CA THR A 380 -23.73 -18.90 -22.38
C THR A 380 -23.66 -17.45 -22.86
N ARG A 381 -23.58 -17.22 -24.18
CA ARG A 381 -23.65 -15.88 -24.77
C ARG A 381 -24.94 -15.15 -24.43
N GLN A 382 -26.09 -15.81 -24.64
CA GLN A 382 -27.38 -15.23 -24.28
C GLN A 382 -27.48 -14.91 -22.79
N PHE A 383 -26.91 -15.75 -21.94
CA PHE A 383 -26.84 -15.49 -20.50
C PHE A 383 -26.05 -14.21 -20.20
N PHE A 384 -24.83 -14.06 -20.72
CA PHE A 384 -24.02 -12.86 -20.52
C PHE A 384 -24.69 -11.57 -21.00
N LEU A 385 -25.50 -11.63 -22.07
CA LEU A 385 -26.14 -10.45 -22.65
C LEU A 385 -27.50 -10.13 -22.03
N ASN A 386 -28.26 -11.13 -21.59
CA ASN A 386 -29.65 -10.96 -21.16
C ASN A 386 -29.88 -11.16 -19.67
N TYR A 387 -28.85 -11.57 -18.90
CA TYR A 387 -28.97 -11.65 -17.45
C TYR A 387 -29.41 -10.29 -16.87
N ARG A 388 -30.30 -10.34 -15.87
CA ARG A 388 -30.81 -9.16 -15.17
C ARG A 388 -30.69 -9.41 -13.66
N PRO A 389 -29.92 -8.59 -12.94
CA PRO A 389 -29.88 -8.62 -11.49
C PRO A 389 -31.29 -8.51 -10.88
N PRO A 390 -31.61 -9.26 -9.81
CA PRO A 390 -32.83 -9.03 -9.05
C PRO A 390 -32.88 -7.62 -8.45
N ASN A 391 -34.07 -7.09 -8.20
CA ASN A 391 -34.30 -5.73 -7.67
C ASN A 391 -34.63 -5.70 -6.16
N GLN A 392 -34.60 -6.85 -5.48
CA GLN A 392 -34.84 -6.96 -4.04
C GLN A 392 -33.56 -7.40 -3.33
N LEU A 393 -33.24 -6.78 -2.18
CA LEU A 393 -32.02 -7.02 -1.43
C LEU A 393 -31.82 -8.50 -1.07
N ALA A 394 -32.87 -9.16 -0.57
CA ALA A 394 -32.83 -10.57 -0.23
C ALA A 394 -32.59 -11.46 -1.46
N SER A 395 -33.22 -11.12 -2.60
CA SER A 395 -33.07 -11.86 -3.85
C SER A 395 -31.67 -11.69 -4.45
N ILE A 396 -31.07 -10.50 -4.33
CA ILE A 396 -29.67 -10.25 -4.73
C ILE A 396 -28.71 -11.13 -3.92
N GLN A 397 -28.93 -11.25 -2.59
CA GLN A 397 -28.09 -12.10 -1.73
C GLN A 397 -28.24 -13.58 -2.08
N VAL A 398 -29.45 -14.03 -2.39
CA VAL A 398 -29.70 -15.41 -2.88
C VAL A 398 -28.96 -15.63 -4.20
N ASP A 399 -29.01 -14.68 -5.12
CA ASP A 399 -28.38 -14.83 -6.43
C ASP A 399 -26.85 -14.79 -6.35
N ARG A 400 -26.29 -13.94 -5.49
CA ARG A 400 -24.87 -13.95 -5.11
C ARG A 400 -24.44 -15.32 -4.59
N GLN A 401 -25.18 -15.90 -3.64
CA GLN A 401 -24.90 -17.25 -3.13
C GLN A 401 -25.04 -18.33 -4.23
N ARG A 402 -25.96 -18.11 -5.17
CA ARG A 402 -26.07 -18.71 -6.51
C ARG A 402 -24.72 -19.02 -7.12
N PHE A 403 -24.04 -17.94 -7.47
CA PHE A 403 -22.75 -17.97 -8.15
C PHE A 403 -21.63 -18.52 -7.27
N ILE A 404 -21.58 -18.15 -5.98
CA ILE A 404 -20.58 -18.69 -5.03
C ILE A 404 -20.60 -20.21 -4.98
N THR A 405 -21.79 -20.79 -4.92
CA THR A 405 -21.97 -22.23 -4.74
C THR A 405 -21.99 -23.02 -6.04
N GLY A 406 -21.94 -22.34 -7.20
CA GLY A 406 -22.04 -22.97 -8.52
C GLY A 406 -23.42 -23.59 -8.79
N LYS A 407 -24.46 -23.26 -8.02
CA LYS A 407 -25.80 -23.84 -8.14
C LYS A 407 -26.65 -23.09 -9.17
N LEU A 408 -26.22 -23.13 -10.44
CA LEU A 408 -26.81 -22.35 -11.54
C LEU A 408 -28.04 -22.98 -12.20
N GLY A 409 -28.38 -24.23 -11.87
CA GLY A 409 -29.49 -24.99 -12.49
C GLY A 409 -30.90 -24.42 -12.31
N GLN A 410 -31.06 -23.25 -11.67
CA GLN A 410 -32.35 -22.58 -11.41
C GLN A 410 -32.36 -21.10 -11.80
N VAL A 411 -31.46 -20.61 -12.68
CA VAL A 411 -31.65 -19.25 -13.20
C VAL A 411 -32.91 -19.25 -14.04
N ALA A 412 -33.95 -18.58 -13.54
CA ALA A 412 -35.22 -18.44 -14.22
C ALA A 412 -35.02 -17.55 -15.44
N PHE A 413 -34.75 -18.17 -16.58
CA PHE A 413 -35.05 -17.56 -17.87
C PHE A 413 -36.56 -17.33 -17.88
N SER A 414 -36.99 -16.12 -18.18
CA SER A 414 -38.40 -15.78 -18.40
C SER A 414 -38.90 -16.37 -19.73
N GLU A 415 -38.70 -17.67 -19.96
CA GLU A 415 -39.14 -18.46 -21.11
C GLU A 415 -39.47 -19.91 -20.68
N PRO A 416 -40.38 -20.61 -21.38
CA PRO A 416 -41.11 -21.75 -20.82
C PRO A 416 -40.26 -23.00 -20.49
N VAL A 417 -40.66 -23.62 -19.38
CA VAL A 417 -40.04 -24.61 -18.48
C VAL A 417 -39.50 -25.93 -19.10
N GLN A 418 -39.54 -26.15 -20.42
CA GLN A 418 -39.09 -27.42 -21.02
C GLN A 418 -37.67 -27.40 -21.63
N GLN A 419 -37.09 -26.22 -21.88
CA GLN A 419 -35.71 -26.10 -22.41
C GLN A 419 -34.64 -25.96 -21.31
N THR A 420 -35.04 -25.75 -20.06
CA THR A 420 -34.17 -25.41 -18.92
C THR A 420 -33.17 -26.50 -18.52
N ARG A 421 -33.45 -27.78 -18.77
CA ARG A 421 -32.53 -28.89 -18.42
C ARG A 421 -31.33 -29.03 -19.35
N ALA A 422 -31.49 -28.78 -20.65
CA ALA A 422 -30.37 -28.83 -21.59
C ALA A 422 -29.45 -27.60 -21.44
N ILE A 423 -30.04 -26.45 -21.08
CA ILE A 423 -29.34 -25.18 -20.85
C ILE A 423 -28.44 -25.25 -19.60
N ALA A 424 -28.85 -25.99 -18.56
CA ALA A 424 -28.07 -26.14 -17.32
C ALA A 424 -26.67 -26.71 -17.57
N SER A 425 -26.52 -27.73 -18.42
CA SER A 425 -25.23 -28.41 -18.67
C SER A 425 -24.17 -27.55 -19.38
N SER A 426 -24.60 -26.54 -20.14
CA SER A 426 -23.69 -25.61 -20.86
C SER A 426 -23.31 -24.40 -20.00
N ILE A 427 -24.10 -24.12 -18.96
CA ILE A 427 -23.92 -23.03 -18.00
C ILE A 427 -23.06 -23.47 -16.81
N ASP A 428 -22.83 -24.76 -16.62
CA ASP A 428 -21.97 -25.34 -15.56
C ASP A 428 -20.51 -24.81 -15.54
N ARG A 429 -20.08 -24.06 -16.57
CA ARG A 429 -18.77 -23.39 -16.62
C ARG A 429 -18.77 -21.95 -16.11
N LEU A 430 -19.94 -21.37 -15.81
CA LEU A 430 -20.02 -20.05 -15.21
C LEU A 430 -19.72 -20.15 -13.73
N SER A 431 -18.70 -19.44 -13.30
CA SER A 431 -18.25 -19.46 -11.91
C SER A 431 -17.66 -18.09 -11.59
N PRO A 432 -17.72 -17.64 -10.32
CA PRO A 432 -16.96 -16.47 -9.88
C PRO A 432 -15.45 -16.71 -9.93
N ASN A 433 -15.03 -17.97 -10.16
CA ASN A 433 -13.65 -18.41 -10.18
C ASN A 433 -13.31 -19.10 -11.50
N ALA A 434 -12.14 -18.82 -12.07
CA ALA A 434 -11.60 -19.54 -13.23
C ALA A 434 -10.10 -19.82 -13.07
N PRO A 435 -9.57 -20.96 -13.57
CA PRO A 435 -8.14 -21.25 -13.53
C PRO A 435 -7.34 -20.14 -14.22
N ALA A 436 -6.30 -19.62 -13.58
CA ALA A 436 -5.47 -18.57 -14.15
C ALA A 436 -4.44 -19.15 -15.13
N MET A 437 -4.57 -18.78 -16.41
CA MET A 437 -3.70 -19.22 -17.51
C MET A 437 -3.22 -18.00 -18.28
N LEU A 438 -1.91 -17.91 -18.54
CA LEU A 438 -1.34 -16.83 -19.34
C LEU A 438 -1.90 -16.88 -20.77
N ASN A 439 -2.11 -15.71 -21.36
CA ASN A 439 -2.59 -15.55 -22.74
C ASN A 439 -3.99 -16.14 -23.03
N HIS A 440 -4.70 -16.62 -22.01
CA HIS A 440 -6.12 -16.91 -22.10
C HIS A 440 -6.90 -15.63 -21.85
N THR A 441 -8.07 -15.52 -22.47
CA THR A 441 -8.96 -14.39 -22.31
C THR A 441 -10.22 -14.82 -21.59
N TYR A 442 -10.58 -14.08 -20.57
CA TYR A 442 -11.71 -14.34 -19.71
C TYR A 442 -12.78 -13.30 -19.99
N LEU A 443 -14.01 -13.77 -20.15
CA LEU A 443 -15.18 -12.92 -20.22
C LEU A 443 -15.86 -12.93 -18.85
N MET A 444 -16.15 -11.77 -18.32
CA MET A 444 -16.67 -11.59 -16.97
C MET A 444 -17.80 -10.56 -16.97
N ARG A 445 -18.86 -10.83 -16.22
CA ARG A 445 -19.90 -9.86 -15.89
C ARG A 445 -19.79 -9.51 -14.42
N LEU A 446 -19.62 -8.23 -14.12
CA LEU A 446 -19.48 -7.71 -12.77
C LEU A 446 -20.71 -6.86 -12.43
N VAL A 447 -21.33 -7.19 -11.30
CA VAL A 447 -22.43 -6.43 -10.72
C VAL A 447 -21.96 -5.89 -9.38
N GLN A 448 -21.90 -4.57 -9.24
CA GLN A 448 -21.34 -3.90 -8.07
C GLN A 448 -22.33 -2.92 -7.46
N PHE A 449 -22.30 -2.80 -6.14
CA PHE A 449 -23.18 -1.92 -5.35
C PHE A 449 -22.39 -1.19 -4.27
N GLN A 450 -22.62 0.11 -4.14
CA GLN A 450 -22.13 0.90 -3.02
C GLN A 450 -23.16 0.92 -1.90
N VAL A 451 -23.04 -0.01 -0.95
CA VAL A 451 -23.99 -0.14 0.16
C VAL A 451 -23.55 0.71 1.37
N PRO A 452 -24.38 1.64 1.87
CA PRO A 452 -24.06 2.38 3.09
C PRO A 452 -23.93 1.49 4.33
N GLU A 453 -23.05 1.86 5.27
CA GLU A 453 -22.76 1.08 6.49
C GLU A 453 -24.02 0.76 7.32
N VAL A 454 -24.99 1.68 7.35
CA VAL A 454 -26.26 1.49 8.07
C VAL A 454 -27.05 0.31 7.50
N VAL A 455 -27.08 0.16 6.18
CA VAL A 455 -27.75 -0.96 5.49
C VAL A 455 -26.91 -2.23 5.61
N GLN A 456 -25.58 -2.13 5.51
CA GLN A 456 -24.68 -3.29 5.69
C GLN A 456 -24.86 -3.97 7.05
N THR A 457 -24.98 -3.19 8.12
CA THR A 457 -25.01 -3.67 9.51
C THR A 457 -26.42 -3.88 10.06
N GLY A 458 -27.46 -3.45 9.34
CA GLY A 458 -28.84 -3.39 9.86
C GLY A 458 -28.98 -2.41 11.03
N GLY A 459 -28.16 -1.36 11.04
CA GLY A 459 -28.06 -0.36 12.09
C GLY A 459 -29.24 0.60 12.14
N THR A 460 -29.28 1.44 13.18
CA THR A 460 -30.27 2.51 13.32
C THR A 460 -29.75 3.84 12.79
N VAL A 461 -30.55 4.55 12.01
CA VAL A 461 -30.26 5.92 11.54
C VAL A 461 -30.48 6.91 12.69
N SER A 462 -29.44 7.65 13.03
CA SER A 462 -29.49 8.69 14.06
C SER A 462 -30.35 9.88 13.63
N ARG A 463 -30.80 10.70 14.60
CA ARG A 463 -31.59 11.91 14.29
C ARG A 463 -30.88 12.89 13.34
N GLU A 464 -29.54 12.96 13.41
CA GLU A 464 -28.73 13.82 12.53
C GLU A 464 -28.69 13.28 11.10
N GLN A 465 -28.56 11.96 10.95
CA GLN A 465 -28.50 11.27 9.66
C GLN A 465 -29.84 11.29 8.90
N ARG A 466 -30.98 11.45 9.60
CA ARG A 466 -32.30 11.55 8.97
C ARG A 466 -32.41 12.65 7.91
N ARG A 467 -31.61 13.72 8.02
CA ARG A 467 -31.60 14.81 7.03
C ARG A 467 -31.01 14.39 5.68
N TYR A 468 -30.28 13.28 5.66
CA TYR A 468 -29.64 12.70 4.48
C TYR A 468 -30.25 11.34 4.12
N LEU A 469 -31.47 11.06 4.60
CA LEU A 469 -32.09 9.75 4.43
C LEU A 469 -32.28 9.40 2.95
N ASP A 470 -32.66 10.37 2.11
CA ASP A 470 -32.77 10.17 0.67
C ASP A 470 -31.43 9.74 0.04
N GLN A 471 -30.32 10.34 0.47
CA GLN A 471 -28.97 9.95 0.04
C GLN A 471 -28.53 8.58 0.59
N ILE A 472 -29.04 8.16 1.76
CA ILE A 472 -28.78 6.83 2.33
C ILE A 472 -29.58 5.76 1.57
N LEU A 473 -30.74 6.12 1.02
CA LEU A 473 -31.56 5.25 0.19
C LEU A 473 -31.04 5.15 -1.24
N GLU A 474 -30.30 6.14 -1.72
CA GLU A 474 -29.53 6.03 -2.95
C GLU A 474 -28.43 4.97 -2.80
N LEU A 475 -28.52 3.92 -3.63
CA LEU A 475 -27.55 2.83 -3.71
C LEU A 475 -26.96 2.82 -5.11
N PRO A 476 -25.88 3.59 -5.34
CA PRO A 476 -25.18 3.55 -6.61
C PRO A 476 -24.75 2.13 -6.94
N SER A 477 -24.90 1.76 -8.21
CA SER A 477 -24.64 0.40 -8.68
C SER A 477 -24.18 0.42 -10.14
N SER A 478 -23.61 -0.69 -10.60
CA SER A 478 -23.20 -0.86 -11.99
C SER A 478 -23.24 -2.32 -12.39
N ASP A 479 -23.54 -2.57 -13.66
CA ASP A 479 -23.48 -3.88 -14.30
C ASP A 479 -22.68 -3.77 -15.60
N VAL A 480 -21.49 -4.38 -15.61
CA VAL A 480 -20.52 -4.24 -16.71
C VAL A 480 -20.03 -5.59 -17.22
N LEU A 481 -19.99 -5.72 -18.54
CA LEU A 481 -19.34 -6.81 -19.25
C LEU A 481 -17.89 -6.43 -19.53
N VAL A 482 -16.95 -7.19 -18.97
CA VAL A 482 -15.51 -6.95 -19.07
C VAL A 482 -14.85 -8.19 -19.64
N ALA A 483 -13.93 -8.01 -20.57
CA ALA A 483 -12.98 -9.04 -20.96
C ALA A 483 -11.60 -8.71 -20.39
N PHE A 484 -10.86 -9.71 -19.94
CA PHE A 484 -9.48 -9.52 -19.50
C PHE A 484 -8.57 -10.67 -19.90
N ARG A 485 -7.28 -10.36 -20.06
CA ARG A 485 -6.25 -11.30 -20.51
C ARG A 485 -4.98 -11.10 -19.67
N PRO A 486 -4.56 -12.08 -18.86
CA PRO A 486 -3.23 -12.09 -18.26
C PRO A 486 -2.12 -12.16 -19.31
N VAL A 487 -1.20 -11.19 -19.24
CA VAL A 487 -0.08 -11.03 -20.19
C VAL A 487 1.27 -11.36 -19.55
N SER A 488 1.37 -11.32 -18.22
CA SER A 488 2.58 -11.67 -17.49
C SER A 488 2.25 -12.22 -16.10
N ARG A 489 3.12 -13.10 -15.59
CA ARG A 489 3.06 -13.63 -14.23
C ARG A 489 4.36 -13.33 -13.51
N ARG A 490 4.25 -12.82 -12.29
CA ARG A 490 5.40 -12.50 -11.44
C ARG A 490 5.74 -13.64 -10.49
N ALA A 491 6.94 -13.58 -9.91
CA ALA A 491 7.46 -14.59 -8.98
C ALA A 491 6.63 -14.72 -7.69
N ASP A 492 5.91 -13.68 -7.29
CA ASP A 492 5.00 -13.67 -6.15
C ASP A 492 3.62 -14.32 -6.46
N GLY A 493 3.42 -14.82 -7.69
CA GLY A 493 2.17 -15.41 -8.14
C GLY A 493 1.13 -14.41 -8.63
N SER A 494 1.39 -13.10 -8.56
CA SER A 494 0.51 -12.08 -9.13
C SER A 494 0.57 -12.06 -10.65
N TYR A 495 -0.51 -11.59 -11.28
CA TYR A 495 -0.61 -11.45 -12.73
C TYR A 495 -0.73 -9.98 -13.13
N THR A 496 -0.07 -9.61 -14.22
CA THR A 496 -0.37 -8.40 -14.96
C THR A 496 -1.41 -8.75 -16.01
N VAL A 497 -2.55 -8.05 -16.00
CA VAL A 497 -3.68 -8.30 -16.91
C VAL A 497 -4.01 -7.04 -17.70
N LEU A 498 -4.36 -7.22 -18.97
CA LEU A 498 -5.04 -6.22 -19.76
C LEU A 498 -6.55 -6.47 -19.67
N TRP A 499 -7.35 -5.42 -19.63
CA TRP A 499 -8.80 -5.52 -19.60
C TRP A 499 -9.46 -4.51 -20.54
N GLN A 500 -10.68 -4.83 -20.95
CA GLN A 500 -11.53 -3.99 -21.78
C GLN A 500 -12.99 -4.14 -21.35
N VAL A 501 -13.69 -3.02 -21.14
CA VAL A 501 -15.14 -3.02 -20.96
C VAL A 501 -15.80 -3.12 -22.33
N LEU A 502 -16.57 -4.19 -22.55
CA LEU A 502 -17.28 -4.44 -23.79
C LEU A 502 -18.66 -3.80 -23.81
N THR A 503 -19.36 -3.78 -22.68
CA THR A 503 -20.74 -3.27 -22.58
C THR A 503 -21.04 -2.84 -21.14
N GLN A 504 -21.75 -1.72 -20.99
CA GLN A 504 -22.39 -1.34 -19.74
C GLN A 504 -23.90 -1.60 -19.88
N PHE A 505 -24.47 -2.32 -18.93
CA PHE A 505 -25.91 -2.58 -18.84
C PHE A 505 -26.58 -1.52 -17.97
N PRO A 506 -27.92 -1.42 -17.98
CA PRO A 506 -28.64 -0.54 -17.07
C PRO A 506 -28.28 -0.84 -15.61
N ASP A 507 -27.99 0.20 -14.83
CA ASP A 507 -27.56 0.06 -13.44
C ASP A 507 -28.66 -0.57 -12.57
N PRO A 508 -28.38 -1.66 -11.84
CA PRO A 508 -29.39 -2.39 -11.10
C PRO A 508 -29.89 -1.62 -9.86
N GLN A 509 -31.20 -1.47 -9.73
CA GLN A 509 -31.80 -0.76 -8.60
C GLN A 509 -32.29 -1.73 -7.54
N ILE A 510 -32.16 -1.34 -6.26
CA ILE A 510 -32.73 -2.07 -5.12
C ILE A 510 -33.95 -1.31 -4.62
N GLU A 511 -35.13 -1.89 -4.78
CA GLU A 511 -36.40 -1.21 -4.51
C GLU A 511 -36.83 -1.26 -3.03
N ASP A 512 -36.33 -2.23 -2.26
CA ASP A 512 -36.84 -2.53 -0.91
C ASP A 512 -35.89 -2.15 0.24
N VAL A 513 -34.91 -1.27 -0.04
CA VAL A 513 -33.83 -0.85 0.87
C VAL A 513 -34.37 -0.27 2.18
N GLU A 514 -35.41 0.55 2.06
CA GLU A 514 -36.11 1.19 3.18
C GLU A 514 -36.56 0.20 4.27
N LYS A 515 -36.87 -1.06 3.91
CA LYS A 515 -37.30 -2.10 4.85
C LYS A 515 -36.20 -2.54 5.81
N TYR A 516 -34.94 -2.27 5.47
CA TYR A 516 -33.77 -2.69 6.24
C TYR A 516 -33.18 -1.56 7.09
N ILE A 517 -33.77 -0.37 7.03
CA ILE A 517 -33.35 0.79 7.79
C ILE A 517 -34.28 0.98 9.00
N LYS A 518 -33.68 1.11 10.20
CA LYS A 518 -34.42 1.41 11.43
C LYS A 518 -34.16 2.86 11.85
N LEU A 519 -35.20 3.60 12.22
CA LEU A 519 -35.07 4.98 12.69
C LEU A 519 -34.99 5.03 14.23
N GLN A 520 -34.11 5.86 14.80
CA GLN A 520 -33.92 5.99 16.25
C GLN A 520 -34.83 6.99 16.98
#